data_AF-A0A497PUG0-F1
#
_entry.id   AF-A0A497PUG0-F1
#
_cell.length_a   1.000
_cell.length_b   1.000
_cell.length_c   1.000
_cell.angle_alpha   90.00
_cell.angle_beta   90.00
_cell.angle_gamma   90.00
#
_symmetry.space_group_name_H-M   'P 1'
#
loop_
_entity.id
_entity.type
_entity.pdbx_description
1 polymer ?
#
loop_
_entity_poly.entity_id
_entity_poly.type
_entity_poly.pdbx_seq_one_letter_code
_entity_poly.pdbx_strand_id
1 'polypeptide(L)'
;MIEWVIEGRLRLLTNLHVGSGSPNDCVDLPVVRDGEGSIFIPGTSVAGALRGNMEELQKVLGWEHRHGDPTCDCPACAIFGSSAPSEYVVGARVRLVPSHVWVYDSYVVSEGGNTREVTTIRDHVGIDRVTSAAAHHAKYNKESVLAGTEFSFRLAVESDMEHWYMLAAVLEEWKCGRGFIGGGKSIGFGKVEIVDLRVFRLDLSSIEKLLDYLESDSIAESAEPSFLSEEPDWLPDVLLQNWNNLVVDSPERVFVELDLELSVDGGVVVSDIISQFDEKCDVAPIKQDKQYVIPGSSLRGMLRAQAERISRTMATNASNGIDDYLERCPACHPFNLSTSHEGSCESGYRARLGEGGGTVDLGEETCLACRFFGMTHLGSRLSISDGFVEDFKSLDKFNFVAIDRFTGGGLDTALFDAAVLMFPKFTTRILLEHPMDWELGWLLLVIRDIQDGLLSVGWGKSKGFGRLRLEKMRVRELWTVDKSEPISARRNGVFVVKNEYDSFTRLWNDMSSLYLNALHQALSAHEWKLRNGTDSYFNRRIEDTLFLSDLYPKGGSN
;
A
#
# COMPACT_ATOMS: atom_id res chain seq x y z
N MET A 1 17.50 -31.12 6.69
CA MET A 1 16.53 -31.84 7.55
C MET A 1 15.74 -30.77 8.28
N ILE A 2 14.42 -30.83 8.28
CA ILE A 2 13.59 -29.91 9.06
C ILE A 2 13.97 -30.07 10.53
N GLU A 3 14.32 -28.96 11.17
CA GLU A 3 14.65 -28.92 12.60
C GLU A 3 13.69 -28.00 13.36
N TRP A 4 13.15 -26.96 12.72
CA TRP A 4 12.32 -25.98 13.42
C TRP A 4 10.93 -25.90 12.79
N VAL A 5 9.91 -25.77 13.64
CA VAL A 5 8.52 -25.52 13.26
C VAL A 5 8.10 -24.23 13.93
N ILE A 6 7.65 -23.27 13.14
CA ILE A 6 7.22 -21.95 13.61
C ILE A 6 5.72 -21.86 13.38
N GLU A 7 4.96 -21.56 14.42
CA GLU A 7 3.51 -21.50 14.39
C GLU A 7 2.99 -20.18 14.96
N GLY A 8 1.82 -19.76 14.53
CA GLY A 8 1.13 -18.62 15.10
C GLY A 8 -0.19 -18.37 14.38
N ARG A 9 -0.71 -17.15 14.50
CA ARG A 9 -1.89 -16.71 13.75
C ARG A 9 -1.60 -15.40 13.04
N LEU A 10 -1.93 -15.31 11.75
CA LEU A 10 -1.94 -14.07 10.98
C LEU A 10 -3.26 -13.35 11.21
N ARG A 11 -3.24 -12.28 12.01
CA ARG A 11 -4.41 -11.41 12.17
C ARG A 11 -4.38 -10.33 11.10
N LEU A 12 -5.49 -10.19 10.36
CA LEU A 12 -5.67 -9.10 9.42
C LEU A 12 -5.86 -7.77 10.15
N LEU A 13 -4.94 -6.83 9.97
CA LEU A 13 -5.08 -5.45 10.45
C LEU A 13 -5.93 -4.61 9.48
N THR A 14 -5.94 -4.99 8.21
CA THR A 14 -6.76 -4.38 7.17
C THR A 14 -7.33 -5.46 6.26
N ASN A 15 -8.30 -5.10 5.40
CA ASN A 15 -8.92 -6.07 4.52
C ASN A 15 -7.87 -6.73 3.62
N LEU A 16 -7.98 -8.03 3.44
CA LEU A 16 -7.09 -8.81 2.59
C LEU A 16 -7.79 -9.14 1.28
N HIS A 17 -7.03 -9.12 0.18
CA HIS A 17 -7.45 -9.79 -1.04
C HIS A 17 -6.30 -10.61 -1.60
N VAL A 18 -6.56 -11.91 -1.76
CA VAL A 18 -5.72 -12.84 -2.48
C VAL A 18 -6.57 -13.39 -3.62
N GLY A 19 -6.24 -12.99 -4.85
CA GLY A 19 -7.05 -13.31 -6.01
C GLY A 19 -6.89 -14.78 -6.43
N SER A 20 -7.96 -15.40 -6.89
CA SER A 20 -7.94 -16.73 -7.53
C SER A 20 -7.32 -16.72 -8.94
N GLY A 21 -7.05 -15.53 -9.51
CA GLY A 21 -6.50 -15.35 -10.85
C GLY A 21 -7.53 -15.42 -11.98
N SER A 22 -8.82 -15.61 -11.69
CA SER A 22 -9.90 -15.59 -12.71
C SER A 22 -11.17 -14.94 -12.15
N PRO A 23 -11.85 -14.08 -12.94
CA PRO A 23 -13.13 -13.48 -12.54
C PRO A 23 -14.23 -14.54 -12.44
N ASN A 24 -15.24 -14.28 -11.61
CA ASN A 24 -16.47 -15.07 -11.55
C ASN A 24 -17.67 -14.21 -11.98
N ASP A 25 -18.84 -14.82 -12.22
CA ASP A 25 -20.04 -14.12 -12.74
C ASP A 25 -20.50 -12.91 -11.89
N CYS A 26 -20.20 -12.91 -10.60
CA CYS A 26 -20.62 -11.87 -9.65
C CYS A 26 -19.52 -10.85 -9.30
N VAL A 27 -18.24 -11.22 -9.45
CA VAL A 27 -17.09 -10.43 -8.95
C VAL A 27 -15.92 -10.50 -9.93
N ASP A 28 -15.38 -9.35 -10.33
CA ASP A 28 -14.22 -9.23 -11.22
C ASP A 28 -12.96 -9.83 -10.58
N LEU A 29 -12.80 -9.65 -9.27
CA LEU A 29 -11.68 -10.13 -8.48
C LEU A 29 -12.17 -10.87 -7.22
N PRO A 30 -12.50 -12.17 -7.31
CA PRO A 30 -12.90 -12.99 -6.15
C PRO A 30 -11.71 -13.39 -5.27
N VAL A 31 -11.99 -13.68 -3.99
CA VAL A 31 -11.02 -14.23 -3.04
C VAL A 31 -10.81 -15.72 -3.31
N VAL A 32 -9.56 -16.18 -3.19
CA VAL A 32 -9.18 -17.58 -3.35
C VAL A 32 -9.84 -18.48 -2.31
N ARG A 33 -10.32 -19.64 -2.77
CA ARG A 33 -10.95 -20.69 -1.98
C ARG A 33 -10.41 -22.05 -2.40
N ASP A 34 -10.37 -23.00 -1.48
CA ASP A 34 -9.96 -24.37 -1.77
C ASP A 34 -11.08 -25.18 -2.48
N GLY A 35 -10.84 -26.47 -2.71
CA GLY A 35 -11.82 -27.36 -3.35
C GLY A 35 -13.10 -27.58 -2.53
N GLU A 36 -13.10 -27.27 -1.23
CA GLU A 36 -14.24 -27.37 -0.32
C GLU A 36 -14.96 -26.02 -0.15
N GLY A 37 -14.41 -24.95 -0.75
CA GLY A 37 -14.95 -23.59 -0.67
C GLY A 37 -14.43 -22.78 0.52
N SER A 38 -13.48 -23.31 1.29
CA SER A 38 -12.88 -22.62 2.43
C SER A 38 -11.91 -21.54 1.95
N ILE A 39 -11.96 -20.38 2.62
CA ILE A 39 -11.04 -19.27 2.33
C ILE A 39 -9.69 -19.56 2.98
N PHE A 40 -8.62 -19.39 2.21
CA PHE A 40 -7.26 -19.59 2.68
C PHE A 40 -6.29 -18.59 2.02
N ILE A 41 -5.08 -18.48 2.55
CA ILE A 41 -3.96 -17.78 1.92
C ILE A 41 -2.99 -18.87 1.46
N PRO A 42 -2.70 -18.96 0.14
CA PRO A 42 -1.73 -19.93 -0.35
C PRO A 42 -0.36 -19.72 0.29
N GLY A 43 0.33 -20.80 0.65
CA GLY A 43 1.67 -20.78 1.21
C GLY A 43 2.67 -20.08 0.29
N THR A 44 2.45 -20.12 -1.03
CA THR A 44 3.22 -19.35 -2.02
C THR A 44 3.04 -17.84 -1.88
N SER A 45 1.85 -17.37 -1.49
CA SER A 45 1.57 -15.95 -1.24
C SER A 45 2.22 -15.49 0.07
N VAL A 46 2.18 -16.32 1.12
CA VAL A 46 2.87 -16.06 2.39
C VAL A 46 4.40 -16.07 2.17
N ALA A 47 4.93 -17.04 1.44
CA ALA A 47 6.35 -17.13 1.10
C ALA A 47 6.83 -15.91 0.31
N GLY A 48 6.06 -15.50 -0.71
CA GLY A 48 6.37 -14.30 -1.50
C GLY A 48 6.36 -13.03 -0.66
N ALA A 49 5.41 -12.91 0.27
CA ALA A 49 5.33 -11.78 1.20
C ALA A 49 6.52 -11.72 2.17
N LEU A 50 6.87 -12.85 2.80
CA LEU A 50 8.03 -12.94 3.70
C LEU A 50 9.34 -12.65 2.94
N ARG A 51 9.49 -13.25 1.74
CA ARG A 51 10.64 -13.02 0.87
C ARG A 51 10.75 -11.56 0.46
N GLY A 52 9.66 -10.92 0.03
CA GLY A 52 9.67 -9.51 -0.37
C GLY A 52 10.06 -8.60 0.79
N ASN A 53 9.56 -8.85 2.00
CA ASN A 53 9.96 -8.06 3.17
C ASN A 53 11.44 -8.28 3.55
N MET A 54 11.95 -9.51 3.38
CA MET A 54 13.37 -9.82 3.54
C MET A 54 14.24 -9.13 2.48
N GLU A 55 13.79 -9.09 1.23
CA GLU A 55 14.48 -8.40 0.13
C GLU A 55 14.55 -6.89 0.37
N GLU A 56 13.52 -6.28 0.98
CA GLU A 56 13.59 -4.89 1.42
C GLU A 56 14.55 -4.70 2.58
N LEU A 57 14.45 -5.53 3.63
CA LEU A 57 15.34 -5.43 4.79
C LEU A 57 16.82 -5.61 4.41
N GLN A 58 17.14 -6.61 3.58
CA GLN A 58 18.52 -6.89 3.20
C GLN A 58 19.14 -5.73 2.39
N LYS A 59 18.35 -5.02 1.56
CA LYS A 59 18.83 -3.84 0.81
C LYS A 59 19.35 -2.77 1.78
N VAL A 60 18.61 -2.49 2.84
CA VAL A 60 19.02 -1.47 3.84
C VAL A 60 20.23 -1.92 4.65
N LEU A 61 20.40 -3.23 4.81
CA LEU A 61 21.57 -3.82 5.46
C LEU A 61 22.79 -3.93 4.52
N GLY A 62 22.68 -3.42 3.29
CA GLY A 62 23.78 -3.39 2.31
C GLY A 62 23.94 -4.67 1.48
N TRP A 63 22.95 -5.56 1.49
CA TRP A 63 22.95 -6.75 0.62
C TRP A 63 22.33 -6.43 -0.73
N GLU A 64 23.03 -6.78 -1.80
CA GLU A 64 22.53 -6.65 -3.17
C GLU A 64 21.87 -7.95 -3.64
N HIS A 65 20.63 -7.85 -4.12
CA HIS A 65 19.97 -8.95 -4.81
C HIS A 65 20.28 -8.91 -6.31
N ARG A 66 20.80 -10.00 -6.85
CA ARG A 66 21.11 -10.14 -8.28
C ARG A 66 19.99 -10.89 -8.98
N HIS A 67 19.01 -10.15 -9.50
CA HIS A 67 17.86 -10.73 -10.19
C HIS A 67 18.29 -11.60 -11.38
N GLY A 68 17.77 -12.83 -11.45
CA GLY A 68 18.06 -13.76 -12.54
C GLY A 68 19.47 -14.36 -12.51
N ASP A 69 20.32 -13.97 -11.55
CA ASP A 69 21.60 -14.63 -11.30
C ASP A 69 21.37 -15.84 -10.37
N PRO A 70 21.53 -17.07 -10.88
CA PRO A 70 21.34 -18.26 -10.07
C PRO A 70 22.46 -18.49 -9.04
N THR A 71 23.53 -17.69 -9.09
CA THR A 71 24.60 -17.66 -8.08
C THR A 71 24.37 -16.59 -7.02
N CYS A 72 23.19 -15.97 -6.99
CA CYS A 72 22.82 -15.02 -5.94
C CYS A 72 22.77 -15.70 -4.56
N ASP A 73 23.57 -15.17 -3.65
CA ASP A 73 23.81 -15.63 -2.28
C ASP A 73 23.23 -14.68 -1.24
N CYS A 74 22.34 -13.76 -1.63
CA CYS A 74 21.69 -12.85 -0.70
C CYS A 74 20.82 -13.63 0.31
N PRO A 75 20.57 -13.09 1.52
CA PRO A 75 19.77 -13.76 2.55
C PRO A 75 18.43 -14.31 2.05
N ALA A 76 17.70 -13.56 1.21
CA ALA A 76 16.44 -14.02 0.64
C ALA A 76 16.60 -15.27 -0.25
N CYS A 77 17.63 -15.35 -1.07
CA CYS A 77 17.92 -16.53 -1.90
C CYS A 77 18.44 -17.71 -1.08
N ALA A 78 19.23 -17.44 -0.03
CA ALA A 78 19.69 -18.47 0.89
C ALA A 78 18.50 -19.13 1.59
N ILE A 79 17.53 -18.36 2.07
CA ILE A 79 16.40 -18.87 2.86
C ILE A 79 15.29 -19.48 1.99
N PHE A 80 14.85 -18.75 0.96
CA PHE A 80 13.70 -19.12 0.11
C PHE A 80 14.09 -19.79 -1.21
N GLY A 81 15.38 -19.98 -1.48
CA GLY A 81 15.90 -20.55 -2.72
C GLY A 81 16.03 -19.56 -3.87
N SER A 82 16.68 -20.00 -4.95
CA SER A 82 16.93 -19.19 -6.15
C SER A 82 15.70 -19.10 -7.07
N SER A 83 15.29 -17.88 -7.43
CA SER A 83 14.23 -17.62 -8.42
C SER A 83 14.83 -17.46 -9.82
N ALA A 84 15.26 -18.54 -10.46
CA ALA A 84 15.77 -18.50 -11.84
C ALA A 84 14.64 -18.79 -12.85
N PRO A 85 14.44 -17.97 -13.90
CA PRO A 85 13.48 -18.28 -14.97
C PRO A 85 13.86 -19.58 -15.69
N SER A 86 12.88 -20.42 -15.98
CA SER A 86 13.09 -21.75 -16.62
C SER A 86 13.83 -21.69 -17.97
N GLU A 87 13.79 -20.54 -18.63
CA GLU A 87 14.34 -20.31 -19.98
C GLU A 87 15.89 -20.21 -20.01
N TYR A 88 16.53 -19.97 -18.86
CA TYR A 88 18.01 -19.88 -18.76
C TYR A 88 18.69 -21.23 -18.48
N VAL A 89 17.94 -22.33 -18.38
CA VAL A 89 18.45 -23.64 -17.92
C VAL A 89 18.88 -24.56 -19.07
N VAL A 90 19.04 -24.03 -20.30
CA VAL A 90 19.55 -24.84 -21.42
C VAL A 90 21.06 -24.66 -21.56
N GLY A 91 21.83 -25.56 -20.94
CA GLY A 91 23.24 -25.81 -21.28
C GLY A 91 24.31 -25.38 -20.28
N ALA A 92 23.98 -24.61 -19.24
CA ALA A 92 24.89 -24.34 -18.12
C ALA A 92 24.52 -25.19 -16.90
N ARG A 93 25.50 -25.84 -16.25
CA ARG A 93 25.32 -26.50 -14.95
C ARG A 93 25.11 -25.44 -13.87
N VAL A 94 23.91 -24.90 -13.82
CA VAL A 94 23.52 -23.90 -12.84
C VAL A 94 23.15 -24.62 -11.54
N ARG A 95 23.86 -24.31 -10.45
CA ARG A 95 23.55 -24.84 -9.11
C ARG A 95 22.45 -23.96 -8.50
N LEU A 96 21.20 -24.38 -8.66
CA LEU A 96 20.07 -23.73 -7.99
C LEU A 96 20.13 -24.03 -6.49
N VAL A 97 19.89 -23.03 -5.65
CA VAL A 97 19.76 -23.19 -4.20
C VAL A 97 18.30 -23.54 -3.90
N PRO A 98 18.01 -24.70 -3.28
CA PRO A 98 16.66 -25.05 -2.87
C PRO A 98 16.20 -24.16 -1.71
N SER A 99 14.89 -24.02 -1.51
CA SER A 99 14.36 -23.37 -0.31
C SER A 99 14.69 -24.22 0.92
N HIS A 100 15.14 -23.57 2.00
CA HIS A 100 15.30 -24.19 3.31
C HIS A 100 14.09 -23.94 4.23
N VAL A 101 13.05 -23.29 3.69
CA VAL A 101 11.79 -23.02 4.38
C VAL A 101 10.62 -23.59 3.58
N TRP A 102 9.74 -24.32 4.26
CA TRP A 102 8.43 -24.70 3.77
C TRP A 102 7.38 -23.80 4.40
N VAL A 103 6.55 -23.20 3.56
CA VAL A 103 5.47 -22.30 3.97
C VAL A 103 4.16 -23.00 3.66
N TYR A 104 3.35 -23.21 4.70
CA TYR A 104 2.07 -23.91 4.57
C TYR A 104 0.95 -22.95 4.21
N ASP A 105 -0.11 -23.49 3.61
CA ASP A 105 -1.35 -22.77 3.39
C ASP A 105 -1.97 -22.34 4.73
N SER A 106 -2.43 -21.09 4.78
CA SER A 106 -3.00 -20.47 5.97
C SER A 106 -4.52 -20.45 5.87
N TYR A 107 -5.23 -21.13 6.78
CA TYR A 107 -6.69 -21.25 6.77
C TYR A 107 -7.33 -20.38 7.85
N VAL A 108 -8.56 -19.93 7.63
CA VAL A 108 -9.30 -19.12 8.62
C VAL A 108 -9.47 -19.91 9.93
N VAL A 109 -9.05 -19.31 11.05
CA VAL A 109 -9.25 -19.86 12.39
C VAL A 109 -10.64 -19.45 12.86
N SER A 110 -11.55 -20.42 13.03
CA SER A 110 -12.91 -20.15 13.53
C SER A 110 -13.06 -20.60 14.98
N GLU A 111 -13.43 -19.68 15.87
CA GLU A 111 -13.94 -20.04 17.19
C GLU A 111 -15.44 -20.40 17.06
N GLY A 112 -15.78 -21.69 17.07
CA GLY A 112 -17.15 -22.14 17.30
C GLY A 112 -18.05 -22.35 16.08
N GLY A 113 -17.52 -22.74 14.92
CA GLY A 113 -18.31 -23.35 13.83
C GLY A 113 -19.29 -22.44 13.09
N ASN A 114 -19.34 -21.15 13.43
CA ASN A 114 -20.03 -20.14 12.64
C ASN A 114 -18.96 -19.25 11.97
N THR A 115 -18.61 -19.58 10.74
CA THR A 115 -18.00 -18.62 9.82
C THR A 115 -19.02 -17.50 9.62
N ARG A 116 -18.98 -16.46 10.46
CA ARG A 116 -19.55 -15.15 10.10
C ARG A 116 -19.07 -14.82 8.69
N GLU A 117 -19.86 -14.08 7.92
CA GLU A 117 -19.45 -13.59 6.59
C GLU A 117 -18.14 -12.80 6.73
N VAL A 118 -17.01 -13.48 6.56
CA VAL A 118 -15.66 -12.90 6.70
C VAL A 118 -15.27 -12.11 5.46
N THR A 119 -16.14 -12.04 4.45
CA THR A 119 -15.88 -11.38 3.17
C THR A 119 -16.85 -10.24 2.90
N THR A 120 -16.36 -9.22 2.21
CA THR A 120 -17.16 -8.13 1.64
C THR A 120 -16.75 -7.86 0.19
N ILE A 121 -17.67 -7.38 -0.63
CA ILE A 121 -17.40 -6.97 -2.02
C ILE A 121 -17.39 -5.44 -2.07
N ARG A 122 -16.34 -4.86 -2.64
CA ARG A 122 -16.18 -3.41 -2.72
C ARG A 122 -15.98 -2.95 -4.17
N ASP A 123 -16.77 -1.95 -4.57
CA ASP A 123 -16.58 -1.23 -5.82
C ASP A 123 -15.35 -0.31 -5.76
N HIS A 124 -14.59 -0.29 -6.84
CA HIS A 124 -13.49 0.62 -7.09
C HIS A 124 -13.79 1.43 -8.35
N VAL A 125 -13.58 2.75 -8.29
CA VAL A 125 -13.87 3.67 -9.39
C VAL A 125 -12.68 4.60 -9.61
N GLY A 126 -12.11 4.60 -10.81
CA GLY A 126 -11.15 5.61 -11.23
C GLY A 126 -11.83 6.96 -11.43
N ILE A 127 -11.19 8.05 -11.02
CA ILE A 127 -11.69 9.42 -11.21
C ILE A 127 -10.86 10.13 -12.26
N ASP A 128 -11.52 10.60 -13.32
CA ASP A 128 -10.91 11.42 -14.36
C ASP A 128 -10.45 12.76 -13.78
N ARG A 129 -9.20 13.12 -14.03
CA ARG A 129 -8.55 14.25 -13.37
C ARG A 129 -9.03 15.61 -13.88
N VAL A 130 -9.54 15.65 -15.12
CA VAL A 130 -9.99 16.87 -15.80
C VAL A 130 -11.40 17.21 -15.35
N THR A 131 -12.27 16.21 -15.38
CA THR A 131 -13.71 16.37 -15.14
C THR A 131 -14.09 16.16 -13.68
N SER A 132 -13.19 15.54 -12.88
CA SER A 132 -13.50 15.06 -11.52
C SER A 132 -14.68 14.08 -11.48
N ALA A 133 -15.03 13.46 -12.60
CA ALA A 133 -16.08 12.44 -12.73
C ALA A 133 -15.48 11.02 -12.74
N ALA A 134 -16.33 10.00 -12.69
CA ALA A 134 -15.88 8.61 -12.87
C ALA A 134 -15.29 8.43 -14.27
N ALA A 135 -14.08 7.88 -14.35
CA ALA A 135 -13.41 7.58 -15.61
C ALA A 135 -14.07 6.38 -16.30
N HIS A 136 -14.28 6.47 -17.61
CA HIS A 136 -14.82 5.38 -18.42
C HIS A 136 -13.93 4.13 -18.34
N HIS A 137 -14.55 2.96 -18.17
CA HIS A 137 -13.88 1.65 -18.03
C HIS A 137 -12.91 1.50 -16.85
N ALA A 138 -12.98 2.37 -15.84
CA ALA A 138 -12.17 2.29 -14.63
C ALA A 138 -12.97 1.84 -13.39
N LYS A 139 -14.14 1.21 -13.60
CA LYS A 139 -14.95 0.60 -12.54
C LYS A 139 -14.72 -0.91 -12.51
N TYR A 140 -14.40 -1.45 -11.35
CA TYR A 140 -14.33 -2.89 -11.08
C TYR A 140 -14.74 -3.17 -9.64
N ASN A 141 -15.21 -4.37 -9.33
CA ASN A 141 -15.49 -4.79 -7.97
C ASN A 141 -14.47 -5.84 -7.48
N LYS A 142 -14.28 -5.89 -6.16
CA LYS A 142 -13.26 -6.72 -5.55
C LYS A 142 -13.79 -7.32 -4.27
N GLU A 143 -13.77 -8.64 -4.17
CA GLU A 143 -14.04 -9.35 -2.94
C GLU A 143 -12.82 -9.24 -2.02
N SER A 144 -13.04 -9.04 -0.73
CA SER A 144 -11.97 -8.95 0.27
C SER A 144 -12.39 -9.60 1.58
N VAL A 145 -11.43 -10.22 2.25
CA VAL A 145 -11.57 -10.73 3.61
C VAL A 145 -11.46 -9.56 4.59
N LEU A 146 -12.37 -9.47 5.55
CA LEU A 146 -12.48 -8.39 6.50
C LEU A 146 -11.30 -8.38 7.49
N ALA A 147 -10.86 -7.17 7.85
CA ALA A 147 -9.96 -6.97 8.98
C ALA A 147 -10.48 -7.65 10.26
N GLY A 148 -9.57 -8.10 11.13
CA GLY A 148 -9.86 -8.88 12.32
C GLY A 148 -9.94 -10.39 12.09
N THR A 149 -10.08 -10.85 10.83
CA THR A 149 -10.01 -12.29 10.52
C THR A 149 -8.62 -12.82 10.84
N GLU A 150 -8.55 -13.97 11.51
CA GLU A 150 -7.30 -14.65 11.84
C GLU A 150 -7.12 -15.89 10.95
N PHE A 151 -5.91 -16.07 10.44
CA PHE A 151 -5.52 -17.26 9.68
C PHE A 151 -4.42 -18.04 10.42
N SER A 152 -4.39 -19.35 10.27
CA SER A 152 -3.29 -20.17 10.79
C SER A 152 -1.97 -19.76 10.12
N PHE A 153 -0.89 -19.67 10.88
CA PHE A 153 0.45 -19.39 10.35
C PHE A 153 1.37 -20.55 10.65
N ARG A 154 2.09 -21.05 9.63
CA ARG A 154 3.03 -22.13 9.84
C ARG A 154 4.20 -22.12 8.85
N LEU A 155 5.41 -22.28 9.40
CA LEU A 155 6.64 -22.53 8.66
C LEU A 155 7.32 -23.80 9.19
N ALA A 156 7.95 -24.56 8.30
CA ALA A 156 8.95 -25.55 8.69
C ALA A 156 10.31 -25.15 8.11
N VAL A 157 11.37 -25.27 8.89
CA VAL A 157 12.68 -24.68 8.60
C VAL A 157 13.78 -25.72 8.82
N GLU A 158 14.76 -25.79 7.92
CA GLU A 158 15.92 -26.67 8.08
C GLU A 158 16.93 -26.18 9.13
N SER A 159 17.70 -27.13 9.69
CA SER A 159 18.82 -26.86 10.60
C SER A 159 19.97 -26.09 9.93
N ASP A 160 20.78 -25.39 10.74
CA ASP A 160 22.07 -24.81 10.34
C ASP A 160 22.02 -23.88 9.11
N MET A 161 20.91 -23.16 8.95
CA MET A 161 20.74 -22.25 7.83
C MET A 161 21.54 -20.95 8.01
N GLU A 162 22.30 -20.58 6.97
CA GLU A 162 22.92 -19.26 6.90
C GLU A 162 21.84 -18.16 6.87
N HIS A 163 22.15 -17.01 7.46
CA HIS A 163 21.25 -15.84 7.52
C HIS A 163 19.92 -16.03 8.24
N TRP A 164 19.69 -17.11 8.99
CA TRP A 164 18.38 -17.36 9.60
C TRP A 164 17.90 -16.18 10.49
N TYR A 165 18.81 -15.41 11.09
CA TYR A 165 18.50 -14.16 11.81
C TYR A 165 17.70 -13.14 10.97
N MET A 166 17.77 -13.20 9.63
CA MET A 166 16.96 -12.39 8.73
C MET A 166 15.49 -12.85 8.72
N LEU A 167 15.24 -14.16 8.78
CA LEU A 167 13.88 -14.67 8.98
C LEU A 167 13.36 -14.23 10.35
N ALA A 168 14.19 -14.32 11.39
CA ALA A 168 13.87 -13.80 12.72
C ALA A 168 13.48 -12.31 12.66
N ALA A 169 14.29 -11.48 11.99
CA ALA A 169 14.03 -10.05 11.83
C ALA A 169 12.68 -9.80 11.14
N VAL A 170 12.41 -10.49 10.02
CA VAL A 170 11.13 -10.39 9.30
C VAL A 170 9.94 -10.83 10.17
N LEU A 171 10.06 -11.91 10.93
CA LEU A 171 9.00 -12.36 11.84
C LEU A 171 8.73 -11.35 12.95
N GLU A 172 9.75 -10.70 13.49
CA GLU A 172 9.59 -9.63 14.47
C GLU A 172 8.93 -8.38 13.85
N GLU A 173 9.26 -8.05 12.60
CA GLU A 173 8.58 -6.98 11.86
C GLU A 173 7.09 -7.29 11.63
N TRP A 174 6.77 -8.54 11.30
CA TRP A 174 5.38 -9.00 11.16
C TRP A 174 4.65 -9.00 12.50
N LYS A 175 5.29 -9.38 13.62
CA LYS A 175 4.71 -9.22 14.96
C LYS A 175 4.41 -7.76 15.30
N CYS A 176 5.22 -6.83 14.81
CA CYS A 176 4.97 -5.39 14.96
C CYS A 176 3.90 -4.84 13.99
N GLY A 177 3.21 -5.72 13.26
CA GLY A 177 2.16 -5.36 12.31
C GLY A 177 2.68 -4.77 11.00
N ARG A 178 3.92 -5.04 10.61
CA ARG A 178 4.49 -4.61 9.31
C ARG A 178 4.55 -5.72 8.27
N GLY A 179 3.77 -6.79 8.46
CA GLY A 179 3.53 -7.80 7.44
C GLY A 179 2.52 -7.32 6.39
N PHE A 180 2.73 -7.70 5.13
CA PHE A 180 1.81 -7.41 4.03
C PHE A 180 1.64 -8.63 3.13
N ILE A 181 0.40 -9.04 2.90
CA ILE A 181 0.04 -10.19 2.07
C ILE A 181 -0.98 -9.77 1.01
N GLY A 182 -0.87 -10.34 -0.19
CA GLY A 182 -1.87 -10.19 -1.25
C GLY A 182 -1.82 -8.85 -1.98
N GLY A 183 -2.89 -8.56 -2.73
CA GLY A 183 -2.95 -7.44 -3.67
C GLY A 183 -3.62 -6.19 -3.07
N GLY A 184 -3.08 -5.01 -3.39
CA GLY A 184 -3.66 -3.72 -2.98
C GLY A 184 -2.95 -3.02 -1.83
N LYS A 185 -1.67 -3.34 -1.57
CA LYS A 185 -0.83 -2.66 -0.57
C LYS A 185 -0.95 -1.13 -0.60
N SER A 186 -0.98 -0.54 -1.79
CA SER A 186 -1.07 0.92 -1.97
C SER A 186 -2.38 1.54 -1.46
N ILE A 187 -3.46 0.77 -1.36
CA ILE A 187 -4.75 1.20 -0.78
C ILE A 187 -4.94 0.63 0.64
N GLY A 188 -3.84 0.23 1.28
CA GLY A 188 -3.81 -0.21 2.67
C GLY A 188 -4.32 -1.63 2.89
N PHE A 189 -4.53 -2.42 1.83
CA PHE A 189 -4.99 -3.80 1.97
C PHE A 189 -3.85 -4.75 2.36
N GLY A 190 -4.23 -5.86 2.99
CA GLY A 190 -3.35 -7.00 3.22
C GLY A 190 -2.37 -6.83 4.37
N LYS A 191 -2.55 -5.81 5.22
CA LYS A 191 -1.69 -5.61 6.38
C LYS A 191 -2.00 -6.68 7.43
N VAL A 192 -0.97 -7.34 7.92
CA VAL A 192 -1.10 -8.42 8.90
C VAL A 192 -0.16 -8.23 10.08
N GLU A 193 -0.56 -8.79 11.22
CA GLU A 193 0.32 -9.05 12.35
C GLU A 193 0.37 -10.54 12.65
N ILE A 194 1.51 -11.03 13.14
CA ILE A 194 1.57 -12.38 13.72
C ILE A 194 1.28 -12.27 15.22
N VAL A 195 0.30 -13.06 15.68
CA VAL A 195 0.00 -13.24 17.10
C VAL A 195 0.28 -14.68 17.52
N ASP A 196 0.58 -14.86 18.81
CA ASP A 196 0.91 -16.16 19.42
C ASP A 196 1.99 -16.95 18.66
N LEU A 197 3.06 -16.24 18.25
CA LEU A 197 4.20 -16.87 17.60
C LEU A 197 4.89 -17.82 18.58
N ARG A 198 4.89 -19.11 18.26
CA ARG A 198 5.57 -20.17 18.99
C ARG A 198 6.56 -20.86 18.07
N VAL A 199 7.69 -21.27 18.63
CA VAL A 199 8.75 -21.94 17.90
C VAL A 199 9.02 -23.26 18.57
N PHE A 200 9.06 -24.32 17.78
CA PHE A 200 9.29 -25.67 18.24
C PHE A 200 10.52 -26.24 17.53
N ARG A 201 11.34 -26.96 18.29
CA ARG A 201 12.43 -27.77 17.76
C ARG A 201 11.97 -29.21 17.62
N LEU A 202 12.24 -29.79 16.46
CA LEU A 202 12.01 -31.19 16.16
C LEU A 202 13.08 -32.05 16.83
N ASP A 203 12.64 -32.88 17.76
CA ASP A 203 13.48 -33.84 18.49
C ASP A 203 13.15 -35.26 18.04
N LEU A 204 14.00 -35.80 17.15
CA LEU A 204 13.94 -37.19 16.68
C LEU A 204 15.00 -38.08 17.36
N SER A 205 15.48 -37.70 18.55
CA SER A 205 16.56 -38.41 19.23
C SER A 205 16.17 -39.81 19.74
N SER A 206 14.86 -40.12 19.82
CA SER A 206 14.35 -41.42 20.25
C SER A 206 13.49 -42.09 19.18
N ILE A 207 13.46 -43.44 19.21
CA ILE A 207 12.65 -44.24 18.27
C ILE A 207 11.16 -43.96 18.49
N GLU A 208 10.72 -43.77 19.74
CA GLU A 208 9.33 -43.43 20.06
C GLU A 208 8.94 -42.10 19.42
N LYS A 209 9.77 -41.07 19.57
CA LYS A 209 9.53 -39.74 18.96
C LYS A 209 9.51 -39.79 17.44
N LEU A 210 10.37 -40.62 16.83
CA LEU A 210 10.38 -40.83 15.38
C LEU A 210 9.11 -41.54 14.89
N LEU A 211 8.63 -42.54 15.63
CA LEU A 211 7.38 -43.24 15.30
C LEU A 211 6.18 -42.30 15.45
N ASP A 212 6.10 -41.56 16.56
CA ASP A 212 5.07 -40.53 16.77
C ASP A 212 5.06 -39.51 15.62
N TYR A 213 6.24 -39.09 15.13
CA TYR A 213 6.37 -38.21 13.97
C TYR A 213 5.84 -38.84 12.67
N LEU A 214 6.19 -40.11 12.40
CA LEU A 214 5.77 -40.81 11.18
C LEU A 214 4.29 -41.21 11.20
N GLU A 215 3.71 -41.45 12.37
CA GLU A 215 2.29 -41.77 12.56
C GLU A 215 1.40 -40.51 12.58
N SER A 216 2.00 -39.33 12.79
CA SER A 216 1.25 -38.07 12.70
C SER A 216 0.90 -37.78 11.23
N ASP A 217 -0.40 -37.80 10.89
CA ASP A 217 -0.92 -37.46 9.55
C ASP A 217 -0.56 -36.02 9.14
N SER A 218 -0.27 -35.18 10.13
CA SER A 218 0.47 -33.97 9.96
C SER A 218 1.19 -33.63 11.26
N ILE A 219 2.34 -32.96 11.15
CA ILE A 219 2.93 -32.22 12.27
C ILE A 219 1.86 -31.25 12.88
N ALA A 220 0.72 -31.00 12.21
CA ALA A 220 -0.27 -29.95 12.48
C ALA A 220 -1.41 -30.32 13.43
N GLU A 221 -1.68 -31.60 13.70
CA GLU A 221 -2.94 -32.01 14.36
C GLU A 221 -2.78 -32.56 15.80
N SER A 222 -1.55 -32.72 16.30
CA SER A 222 -1.35 -33.19 17.68
C SER A 222 -1.16 -32.03 18.65
N ALA A 223 -1.87 -32.09 19.78
CA ALA A 223 -1.96 -31.04 20.79
C ALA A 223 -0.71 -30.96 21.70
N GLU A 224 0.48 -30.84 21.12
CA GLU A 224 1.83 -31.01 21.72
C GLU A 224 2.40 -32.42 21.51
N PRO A 225 2.86 -32.74 20.29
CA PRO A 225 3.55 -33.99 20.04
C PRO A 225 4.84 -34.09 20.86
N SER A 226 5.12 -35.30 21.37
CA SER A 226 6.30 -35.62 22.17
C SER A 226 7.65 -35.31 21.47
N PHE A 227 7.62 -35.21 20.13
CA PHE A 227 8.74 -34.91 19.26
C PHE A 227 8.95 -33.41 19.00
N LEU A 228 8.11 -32.52 19.53
CA LEU A 228 8.31 -31.07 19.48
C LEU A 228 8.64 -30.53 20.87
N SER A 229 9.73 -29.77 20.96
CA SER A 229 10.14 -29.02 22.14
C SER A 229 9.87 -27.53 21.89
N GLU A 230 9.01 -26.89 22.67
CA GLU A 230 8.83 -25.43 22.56
C GLU A 230 10.08 -24.69 23.04
N GLU A 231 10.45 -23.66 22.28
CA GLU A 231 11.66 -22.86 22.49
C GLU A 231 11.22 -21.42 22.82
N PRO A 232 10.95 -21.13 24.10
CA PRO A 232 10.54 -19.79 24.52
C PRO A 232 11.67 -18.79 24.26
N ASP A 233 11.31 -17.55 23.97
CA ASP A 233 12.25 -16.44 23.75
C ASP A 233 13.25 -16.63 22.58
N TRP A 234 13.09 -17.67 21.75
CA TRP A 234 13.93 -17.93 20.57
C TRP A 234 14.12 -16.71 19.67
N LEU A 235 13.03 -15.97 19.42
CA LEU A 235 13.05 -14.82 18.54
C LEU A 235 13.89 -13.66 19.13
N PRO A 236 13.61 -13.16 20.36
CA PRO A 236 14.50 -12.23 21.05
C PRO A 236 15.97 -12.68 21.12
N ASP A 237 16.22 -13.94 21.48
CA ASP A 237 17.58 -14.46 21.67
C ASP A 237 18.41 -14.41 20.41
N VAL A 238 17.79 -14.72 19.27
CA VAL A 238 18.52 -14.81 18.01
C VAL A 238 18.80 -13.44 17.45
N LEU A 239 17.83 -12.53 17.56
CA LEU A 239 18.05 -11.13 17.22
C LEU A 239 19.15 -10.53 18.09
N LEU A 240 19.24 -10.90 19.36
CA LEU A 240 20.30 -10.44 20.26
C LEU A 240 21.66 -11.01 19.85
N GLN A 241 21.77 -12.32 19.63
CA GLN A 241 23.01 -13.00 19.25
C GLN A 241 23.55 -12.53 17.90
N ASN A 242 22.66 -12.15 16.98
CA ASN A 242 23.00 -11.72 15.63
C ASN A 242 22.84 -10.20 15.43
N TRP A 243 22.74 -9.43 16.51
CA TRP A 243 22.45 -7.99 16.46
C TRP A 243 23.46 -7.22 15.59
N ASN A 244 24.73 -7.61 15.66
CA ASN A 244 25.81 -7.00 14.87
C ASN A 244 25.63 -7.15 13.35
N ASN A 245 24.80 -8.09 12.89
CA ASN A 245 24.47 -8.29 11.48
C ASN A 245 23.26 -7.46 11.04
N LEU A 246 22.53 -6.85 11.97
CA LEU A 246 21.32 -6.05 11.74
C LEU A 246 21.55 -4.54 11.94
N VAL A 247 22.79 -4.15 12.23
CA VAL A 247 23.21 -2.75 12.42
C VAL A 247 24.04 -2.28 11.24
N VAL A 248 23.93 -0.99 10.91
CA VAL A 248 24.62 -0.37 9.78
C VAL A 248 25.55 0.75 10.24
N ASP A 249 26.56 1.05 9.42
CA ASP A 249 27.49 2.16 9.69
C ASP A 249 26.89 3.53 9.33
N SER A 250 25.86 3.55 8.49
CA SER A 250 25.16 4.76 8.05
C SER A 250 23.66 4.50 8.10
N PRO A 251 22.98 4.95 9.18
CA PRO A 251 21.55 4.73 9.34
C PRO A 251 20.74 5.33 8.19
N GLU A 252 19.77 4.57 7.71
CA GLU A 252 18.85 4.96 6.65
C GLU A 252 17.40 4.91 7.14
N ARG A 253 16.56 5.77 6.55
CA ARG A 253 15.14 5.81 6.85
C ARG A 253 14.41 4.71 6.08
N VAL A 254 13.73 3.86 6.84
CA VAL A 254 13.02 2.69 6.31
C VAL A 254 11.54 2.95 6.20
N PHE A 255 10.93 3.48 7.26
CA PHE A 255 9.51 3.77 7.28
C PHE A 255 9.22 5.17 7.80
N VAL A 256 8.16 5.77 7.25
CA VAL A 256 7.49 6.91 7.89
C VAL A 256 6.03 6.55 8.09
N GLU A 257 5.61 6.54 9.34
CA GLU A 257 4.23 6.28 9.74
C GLU A 257 3.56 7.61 10.10
N LEU A 258 2.40 7.88 9.51
CA LEU A 258 1.55 9.02 9.85
C LEU A 258 0.20 8.52 10.32
N ASP A 259 -0.12 8.74 11.59
CA ASP A 259 -1.47 8.55 12.13
C ASP A 259 -2.22 9.88 12.06
N LEU A 260 -3.36 9.89 11.37
CA LEU A 260 -4.17 11.08 11.10
C LEU A 260 -5.56 10.92 11.70
N GLU A 261 -5.99 11.90 12.50
CA GLU A 261 -7.38 12.11 12.88
C GLU A 261 -7.93 13.23 12.00
N LEU A 262 -8.94 12.91 11.18
CA LEU A 262 -9.53 13.81 10.21
C LEU A 262 -11.00 14.04 10.54
N SER A 263 -11.48 15.24 10.26
CA SER A 263 -12.90 15.58 10.29
C SER A 263 -13.37 16.10 8.94
N VAL A 264 -14.68 16.00 8.69
CA VAL A 264 -15.31 16.64 7.54
C VAL A 264 -16.14 17.83 8.00
N ASP A 265 -15.92 18.98 7.38
CA ASP A 265 -16.79 20.15 7.50
C ASP A 265 -17.98 19.99 6.55
N GLY A 266 -19.16 19.71 7.10
CA GLY A 266 -20.39 19.43 6.34
C GLY A 266 -20.63 17.94 6.10
N GLY A 267 -21.17 17.61 4.92
CA GLY A 267 -21.55 16.23 4.57
C GLY A 267 -20.46 15.50 3.79
N VAL A 268 -20.36 14.17 3.89
CA VAL A 268 -19.54 13.33 2.99
C VAL A 268 -20.30 12.08 2.58
N VAL A 269 -20.07 11.65 1.33
CA VAL A 269 -20.51 10.34 0.85
C VAL A 269 -19.42 9.73 0.00
N VAL A 270 -19.01 8.52 0.34
CA VAL A 270 -18.32 7.63 -0.59
C VAL A 270 -19.21 6.42 -0.74
N SER A 271 -19.57 6.08 -1.97
CA SER A 271 -20.67 5.15 -2.27
C SER A 271 -20.19 3.91 -3.01
N ASP A 272 -20.82 2.78 -2.71
CA ASP A 272 -20.77 1.54 -3.47
C ASP A 272 -22.19 1.04 -3.76
N ILE A 273 -22.32 0.02 -4.61
CA ILE A 273 -23.64 -0.53 -4.98
C ILE A 273 -24.35 -1.14 -3.75
N ILE A 274 -23.62 -1.83 -2.88
CA ILE A 274 -24.22 -2.55 -1.74
C ILE A 274 -24.89 -1.57 -0.78
N SER A 275 -24.21 -0.47 -0.45
CA SER A 275 -24.74 0.54 0.47
C SER A 275 -25.94 1.26 -0.11
N GLN A 276 -26.01 1.44 -1.44
CA GLN A 276 -27.17 2.02 -2.12
C GLN A 276 -28.42 1.15 -1.92
N PHE A 277 -28.26 -0.17 -2.02
CA PHE A 277 -29.33 -1.12 -1.77
C PHE A 277 -29.77 -1.11 -0.29
N ASP A 278 -28.82 -1.13 0.64
CA ASP A 278 -29.11 -1.15 2.09
C ASP A 278 -29.82 0.12 2.56
N GLU A 279 -29.33 1.30 2.16
CA GLU A 279 -29.89 2.59 2.58
C GLU A 279 -31.13 3.01 1.76
N LYS A 280 -31.39 2.31 0.66
CA LYS A 280 -32.44 2.62 -0.32
C LYS A 280 -32.31 4.06 -0.83
N CYS A 281 -31.10 4.43 -1.24
CA CYS A 281 -30.77 5.72 -1.82
C CYS A 281 -29.85 5.52 -3.04
N ASP A 282 -29.91 6.43 -4.01
CA ASP A 282 -29.06 6.37 -5.22
C ASP A 282 -27.57 6.55 -4.89
N VAL A 283 -27.26 7.25 -3.80
CA VAL A 283 -25.90 7.40 -3.27
C VAL A 283 -25.92 7.22 -1.75
N ALA A 284 -25.10 6.32 -1.22
CA ALA A 284 -25.09 6.01 0.20
C ALA A 284 -23.66 5.79 0.73
N PRO A 285 -23.37 6.11 2.00
CA PRO A 285 -22.03 5.94 2.54
C PRO A 285 -21.69 4.46 2.75
N ILE A 286 -20.47 4.08 2.39
CA ILE A 286 -19.96 2.70 2.56
C ILE A 286 -19.97 2.28 4.02
N LYS A 287 -20.49 1.08 4.29
CA LYS A 287 -20.40 0.40 5.59
C LYS A 287 -19.53 -0.85 5.50
N GLN A 288 -18.71 -1.06 6.53
CA GLN A 288 -17.99 -2.30 6.76
C GLN A 288 -18.18 -2.71 8.23
N ASP A 289 -18.63 -3.94 8.46
CA ASP A 289 -18.96 -4.46 9.80
C ASP A 289 -19.79 -3.45 10.64
N LYS A 290 -20.85 -2.90 10.02
CA LYS A 290 -21.77 -1.88 10.60
C LYS A 290 -21.15 -0.52 10.91
N GLN A 291 -19.87 -0.31 10.66
CA GLN A 291 -19.20 0.98 10.79
C GLN A 291 -19.09 1.67 9.44
N TYR A 292 -19.26 2.99 9.38
CA TYR A 292 -19.02 3.74 8.16
C TYR A 292 -17.53 3.87 7.87
N VAL A 293 -17.16 3.79 6.60
CA VAL A 293 -15.76 3.81 6.17
C VAL A 293 -15.54 4.80 5.04
N ILE A 294 -14.49 5.60 5.16
CA ILE A 294 -13.90 6.35 4.05
C ILE A 294 -12.79 5.50 3.43
N PRO A 295 -12.94 5.00 2.20
CA PRO A 295 -11.96 4.11 1.58
C PRO A 295 -10.56 4.74 1.49
N GLY A 296 -9.52 3.98 1.84
CA GLY A 296 -8.12 4.34 1.64
C GLY A 296 -7.82 4.61 0.17
N SER A 297 -8.47 3.88 -0.76
CA SER A 297 -8.40 4.14 -2.20
C SER A 297 -8.91 5.55 -2.58
N SER A 298 -9.98 6.03 -1.92
CA SER A 298 -10.54 7.37 -2.13
C SER A 298 -9.62 8.45 -1.55
N LEU A 299 -9.08 8.23 -0.35
CA LEU A 299 -8.12 9.13 0.27
C LEU A 299 -6.83 9.21 -0.57
N ARG A 300 -6.28 8.07 -1.02
CA ARG A 300 -5.12 8.03 -1.92
C ARG A 300 -5.40 8.75 -3.23
N GLY A 301 -6.56 8.51 -3.84
CA GLY A 301 -6.97 9.15 -5.08
C GLY A 301 -7.02 10.67 -4.95
N MET A 302 -7.49 11.17 -3.80
CA MET A 302 -7.51 12.59 -3.44
C MET A 302 -6.10 13.14 -3.19
N LEU A 303 -5.28 12.48 -2.37
CA LEU A 303 -3.91 12.91 -2.07
C LEU A 303 -3.07 12.99 -3.35
N ARG A 304 -3.18 11.97 -4.21
CA ARG A 304 -2.52 11.95 -5.51
C ARG A 304 -2.97 13.09 -6.41
N ALA A 305 -4.29 13.34 -6.52
CA ALA A 305 -4.79 14.44 -7.35
C ALA A 305 -4.24 15.80 -6.89
N GLN A 306 -4.23 16.01 -5.57
CA GLN A 306 -3.69 17.24 -5.01
C GLN A 306 -2.19 17.37 -5.23
N ALA A 307 -1.44 16.28 -5.03
CA ALA A 307 -0.02 16.23 -5.29
C ALA A 307 0.27 16.60 -6.75
N GLU A 308 -0.39 15.92 -7.71
CA GLU A 308 -0.27 16.19 -9.14
C GLU A 308 -0.57 17.67 -9.46
N ARG A 309 -1.60 18.25 -8.85
CA ARG A 309 -1.94 19.67 -9.01
C ARG A 309 -0.81 20.59 -8.52
N ILE A 310 -0.33 20.38 -7.30
CA ILE A 310 0.77 21.17 -6.70
C ILE A 310 2.01 21.13 -7.59
N SER A 311 2.46 19.92 -7.96
CA SER A 311 3.69 19.77 -8.75
C SER A 311 3.57 20.39 -10.14
N ARG A 312 2.41 20.26 -10.79
CA ARG A 312 2.16 20.88 -12.09
C ARG A 312 2.18 22.40 -11.98
N THR A 313 1.54 22.99 -10.95
CA THR A 313 1.61 24.44 -10.70
C THR A 313 3.04 24.92 -10.50
N MET A 314 3.85 24.19 -9.73
CA MET A 314 5.27 24.51 -9.51
C MET A 314 6.09 24.39 -10.81
N ALA A 315 5.89 23.32 -11.58
CA ALA A 315 6.56 23.10 -12.86
C ALA A 315 6.19 24.17 -13.89
N THR A 316 4.91 24.54 -14.01
CA THR A 316 4.47 25.63 -14.90
C THR A 316 5.15 26.95 -14.54
N ASN A 317 5.26 27.27 -13.25
CA ASN A 317 5.92 28.50 -12.81
C ASN A 317 7.45 28.50 -13.05
N ALA A 318 8.07 27.32 -13.09
CA ALA A 318 9.50 27.16 -13.35
C ALA A 318 9.84 27.05 -14.85
N SER A 319 8.86 26.70 -15.70
CA SER A 319 9.07 26.44 -17.13
C SER A 319 9.20 27.71 -17.98
N ASN A 320 10.05 27.67 -19.01
CA ASN A 320 10.21 28.76 -19.99
C ASN A 320 9.26 28.63 -21.20
N GLY A 321 8.10 28.01 -21.02
CA GLY A 321 7.11 27.79 -22.07
C GLY A 321 6.55 26.38 -22.08
N ILE A 322 5.64 26.14 -23.01
CA ILE A 322 4.89 24.89 -23.16
C ILE A 322 5.81 23.67 -23.39
N ASP A 323 6.79 23.78 -24.27
CA ASP A 323 7.66 22.66 -24.62
C ASP A 323 8.54 22.26 -23.44
N ASP A 324 9.10 23.24 -22.72
CA ASP A 324 9.90 23.03 -21.50
C ASP A 324 9.08 22.41 -20.37
N TYR A 325 7.80 22.78 -20.23
CA TYR A 325 6.88 22.14 -19.29
C TYR A 325 6.59 20.69 -19.65
N LEU A 326 6.33 20.40 -20.93
CA LEU A 326 6.04 19.05 -21.41
C LEU A 326 7.26 18.12 -21.31
N GLU A 327 8.48 18.65 -21.45
CA GLU A 327 9.72 17.90 -21.24
C GLU A 327 10.06 17.63 -19.76
N ARG A 328 9.39 18.30 -18.81
CA ARG A 328 9.66 18.18 -17.37
C ARG A 328 8.41 17.89 -16.54
N CYS A 329 7.32 17.43 -17.14
CA CYS A 329 6.07 17.31 -16.41
C CYS A 329 6.19 16.26 -15.29
N PRO A 330 5.99 16.63 -14.02
CA PRO A 330 6.22 15.74 -12.89
C PRO A 330 5.10 14.70 -12.68
N ALA A 331 4.03 14.76 -13.46
CA ALA A 331 2.84 13.94 -13.30
C ALA A 331 2.15 13.65 -14.64
N CYS A 332 2.15 12.41 -15.11
CA CYS A 332 1.37 12.01 -16.29
C CYS A 332 -0.15 11.98 -16.00
N HIS A 333 -0.99 11.85 -17.04
CA HIS A 333 -2.41 11.55 -16.87
C HIS A 333 -2.64 10.03 -16.85
N PRO A 334 -3.01 9.43 -15.70
CA PRO A 334 -3.00 7.97 -15.55
C PRO A 334 -4.06 7.23 -16.40
N PHE A 335 -5.11 7.92 -16.85
CA PHE A 335 -6.18 7.33 -17.67
C PHE A 335 -6.04 7.62 -19.17
N ASN A 336 -4.93 8.26 -19.60
CA ASN A 336 -4.70 8.42 -21.04
C ASN A 336 -4.17 7.11 -21.62
N LEU A 337 -5.10 6.30 -22.15
CA LEU A 337 -4.84 4.98 -22.74
C LEU A 337 -4.42 5.04 -24.21
N SER A 338 -4.18 6.22 -24.77
CA SER A 338 -3.71 6.33 -26.16
C SER A 338 -2.38 5.60 -26.32
N THR A 339 -2.30 4.76 -27.36
CA THR A 339 -1.07 4.09 -27.81
C THR A 339 -0.21 5.01 -28.67
N SER A 340 -0.81 6.10 -29.16
CA SER A 340 -0.09 7.21 -29.76
C SER A 340 0.61 8.04 -28.69
N HIS A 341 1.54 8.88 -29.16
CA HIS A 341 2.59 9.54 -28.40
C HIS A 341 2.20 10.28 -27.10
N GLU A 342 0.93 10.50 -26.76
CA GLU A 342 0.42 11.28 -25.61
C GLU A 342 0.12 10.45 -24.34
N GLY A 343 0.52 9.18 -24.32
CA GLY A 343 0.12 8.20 -23.32
C GLY A 343 0.61 8.41 -21.88
N SER A 344 -0.12 7.85 -20.92
CA SER A 344 0.31 7.67 -19.53
C SER A 344 1.65 6.92 -19.40
N CYS A 345 2.32 7.01 -18.24
CA CYS A 345 3.52 6.19 -17.95
C CYS A 345 3.25 4.68 -18.16
N GLU A 346 2.03 4.24 -17.85
CA GLU A 346 1.59 2.86 -18.00
C GLU A 346 1.47 2.45 -19.48
N SER A 347 0.87 3.28 -20.34
CA SER A 347 0.78 2.98 -21.77
C SER A 347 2.15 3.05 -22.46
N GLY A 348 3.02 3.98 -22.05
CA GLY A 348 4.41 4.02 -22.51
C GLY A 348 5.19 2.75 -22.17
N TYR A 349 4.98 2.20 -20.96
CA TYR A 349 5.58 0.93 -20.56
C TYR A 349 5.03 -0.26 -21.37
N ARG A 350 3.70 -0.37 -21.52
CA ARG A 350 3.08 -1.46 -22.30
C ARG A 350 3.52 -1.47 -23.77
N ALA A 351 3.69 -0.30 -24.38
CA ALA A 351 4.17 -0.20 -25.76
C ALA A 351 5.56 -0.84 -25.92
N ARG A 352 6.46 -0.61 -24.95
CA ARG A 352 7.83 -1.17 -24.97
C ARG A 352 7.87 -2.67 -24.71
N LEU A 353 7.00 -3.18 -23.83
CA LEU A 353 6.87 -4.63 -23.61
C LEU A 353 6.51 -5.38 -24.91
N GLY A 354 5.70 -4.78 -25.78
CA GLY A 354 5.33 -5.35 -27.08
C GLY A 354 6.45 -5.36 -28.13
N GLU A 355 7.49 -4.53 -27.98
CA GLU A 355 8.58 -4.38 -28.95
C GLU A 355 9.81 -5.28 -28.69
N GLY A 356 9.74 -6.15 -27.69
CA GLY A 356 10.76 -7.18 -27.43
C GLY A 356 11.54 -6.98 -26.12
N GLY A 357 10.99 -7.54 -25.04
CA GLY A 357 11.73 -8.37 -24.06
C GLY A 357 12.90 -7.78 -23.25
N GLY A 358 13.13 -6.48 -23.23
CA GLY A 358 14.11 -5.87 -22.32
C GLY A 358 13.55 -5.68 -20.90
N THR A 359 14.36 -5.92 -19.88
CA THR A 359 14.10 -5.42 -18.51
C THR A 359 14.20 -3.90 -18.53
N VAL A 360 13.07 -3.21 -18.60
CA VAL A 360 13.02 -1.75 -18.50
C VAL A 360 13.12 -1.37 -17.02
N ASP A 361 14.13 -0.57 -16.66
CA ASP A 361 14.16 0.06 -15.34
C ASP A 361 13.05 1.12 -15.27
N LEU A 362 11.95 0.74 -14.62
CA LEU A 362 10.75 1.55 -14.45
C LEU A 362 10.98 2.80 -13.57
N GLY A 363 12.05 2.82 -12.77
CA GLY A 363 12.26 3.83 -11.73
C GLY A 363 12.59 5.23 -12.29
N GLU A 364 13.52 5.30 -13.25
CA GLU A 364 13.99 6.59 -13.80
C GLU A 364 13.15 7.09 -14.97
N GLU A 365 12.47 6.19 -15.67
CA GLU A 365 11.70 6.53 -16.88
C GLU A 365 10.24 6.93 -16.62
N THR A 366 9.82 6.95 -15.35
CA THR A 366 8.46 7.31 -14.94
C THR A 366 8.40 8.68 -14.27
N CYS A 367 7.28 9.38 -14.45
CA CYS A 367 7.06 10.67 -13.81
C CYS A 367 7.09 10.55 -12.27
N LEU A 368 7.46 11.63 -11.58
CA LEU A 368 7.56 11.64 -10.11
C LEU A 368 6.27 11.18 -9.41
N ALA A 369 5.09 11.54 -9.93
CA ALA A 369 3.81 11.09 -9.38
C ALA A 369 3.63 9.56 -9.45
N CYS A 370 4.07 8.91 -10.54
CA CYS A 370 4.02 7.45 -10.67
C CYS A 370 5.10 6.76 -9.83
N ARG A 371 6.25 7.39 -9.62
CA ARG A 371 7.28 6.86 -8.70
C ARG A 371 6.80 6.84 -7.25
N PHE A 372 6.13 7.91 -6.82
CA PHE A 372 5.65 8.03 -5.45
C PHE A 372 4.34 7.25 -5.23
N PHE A 373 3.32 7.54 -6.04
CA PHE A 373 2.01 6.93 -5.91
C PHE A 373 1.86 5.64 -6.73
N GLY A 374 2.86 5.12 -7.43
CA GLY A 374 2.76 3.87 -8.22
C GLY A 374 1.92 3.96 -9.50
N MET A 375 1.90 2.86 -10.25
CA MET A 375 1.03 2.55 -11.40
C MET A 375 0.80 1.03 -11.47
N THR A 376 0.11 0.51 -12.48
CA THR A 376 -0.25 -0.92 -12.55
C THR A 376 0.98 -1.83 -12.47
N HIS A 377 2.08 -1.47 -13.15
CA HIS A 377 3.32 -2.25 -13.17
C HIS A 377 4.41 -1.71 -12.22
N LEU A 378 4.13 -0.67 -11.42
CA LEU A 378 5.09 -0.10 -10.46
C LEU A 378 4.42 0.09 -9.10
N GLY A 379 4.94 -0.59 -8.08
CA GLY A 379 4.46 -0.47 -6.71
C GLY A 379 4.50 0.97 -6.20
N SER A 380 3.54 1.34 -5.35
CA SER A 380 3.57 2.64 -4.65
C SER A 380 4.38 2.52 -3.38
N ARG A 381 5.19 3.53 -3.07
CA ARG A 381 5.86 3.66 -1.76
C ARG A 381 4.91 4.11 -0.66
N LEU A 382 3.74 4.64 -1.03
CA LEU A 382 2.72 5.13 -0.12
C LEU A 382 1.55 4.15 -0.05
N SER A 383 1.23 3.75 1.16
CA SER A 383 0.00 3.03 1.49
C SER A 383 -0.86 3.86 2.44
N ILE A 384 -2.17 3.80 2.28
CA ILE A 384 -3.12 4.47 3.15
C ILE A 384 -4.23 3.50 3.53
N SER A 385 -4.48 3.38 4.82
CA SER A 385 -5.54 2.53 5.37
C SER A 385 -6.91 3.18 5.21
N ASP A 386 -7.95 2.35 5.23
CA ASP A 386 -9.33 2.80 5.32
C ASP A 386 -9.54 3.66 6.58
N GLY A 387 -10.33 4.72 6.42
CA GLY A 387 -10.70 5.63 7.48
C GLY A 387 -12.01 5.21 8.13
N PHE A 388 -11.95 4.56 9.30
CA PHE A 388 -13.14 4.14 10.03
C PHE A 388 -13.75 5.33 10.77
N VAL A 389 -15.04 5.59 10.55
CA VAL A 389 -15.75 6.71 11.18
C VAL A 389 -16.03 6.37 12.64
N GLU A 390 -15.50 7.19 13.54
CA GLU A 390 -15.62 7.02 14.99
C GLU A 390 -16.81 7.79 15.56
N ASP A 391 -17.10 8.95 14.98
CA ASP A 391 -18.17 9.85 15.41
C ASP A 391 -18.75 10.58 14.20
N PHE A 392 -20.05 10.88 14.22
CA PHE A 392 -20.74 11.68 13.22
C PHE A 392 -22.05 12.22 13.80
N LYS A 393 -22.51 13.38 13.31
CA LYS A 393 -23.69 14.05 13.86
C LYS A 393 -25.00 13.36 13.49
N SER A 394 -25.17 13.04 12.21
CA SER A 394 -26.37 12.43 11.66
C SER A 394 -26.12 11.83 10.29
N LEU A 395 -27.01 10.91 9.90
CA LEU A 395 -27.16 10.45 8.52
C LEU A 395 -28.39 11.15 7.94
N ASP A 396 -28.15 12.14 7.08
CA ASP A 396 -29.21 12.97 6.50
C ASP A 396 -29.50 12.51 5.07
N LYS A 397 -30.78 12.43 4.71
CA LYS A 397 -31.21 12.16 3.32
C LYS A 397 -31.47 13.46 2.59
N PHE A 398 -30.75 13.68 1.50
CA PHE A 398 -30.91 14.83 0.62
C PHE A 398 -31.53 14.41 -0.69
N ASN A 399 -32.51 15.18 -1.16
CA ASN A 399 -33.06 15.04 -2.50
C ASN A 399 -32.42 16.08 -3.41
N PHE A 400 -31.96 15.65 -4.58
CA PHE A 400 -31.41 16.52 -5.60
C PHE A 400 -32.32 16.52 -6.83
N VAL A 401 -32.60 17.72 -7.33
CA VAL A 401 -33.33 17.92 -8.58
C VAL A 401 -32.34 18.48 -9.59
N ALA A 402 -32.15 17.80 -10.72
CA ALA A 402 -31.42 18.43 -11.83
C ALA A 402 -32.24 19.59 -12.38
N ILE A 403 -31.63 20.77 -12.48
CA ILE A 403 -32.25 21.96 -13.06
C ILE A 403 -31.84 22.04 -14.52
N ASP A 404 -32.83 22.11 -15.41
CA ASP A 404 -32.61 22.44 -16.81
C ASP A 404 -32.10 23.89 -16.90
N ARG A 405 -30.87 24.07 -17.38
CA ARG A 405 -30.21 25.38 -17.43
C ARG A 405 -30.83 26.34 -18.45
N PHE A 406 -31.62 25.85 -19.39
CA PHE A 406 -32.32 26.65 -20.40
C PHE A 406 -33.70 27.10 -19.90
N THR A 407 -34.46 26.19 -19.30
CA THR A 407 -35.83 26.50 -18.84
C THR A 407 -35.89 27.01 -17.40
N GLY A 408 -34.85 26.76 -16.59
CA GLY A 408 -34.83 27.05 -15.15
C GLY A 408 -35.76 26.16 -14.33
N GLY A 409 -36.50 25.23 -14.96
CA GLY A 409 -37.35 24.25 -14.31
C GLY A 409 -36.58 23.00 -13.87
N GLY A 410 -37.21 22.18 -13.03
CA GLY A 410 -36.71 20.84 -12.75
C GLY A 410 -36.79 19.97 -14.01
N LEU A 411 -35.74 19.22 -14.31
CA LEU A 411 -35.74 18.24 -15.37
C LEU A 411 -36.54 17.02 -14.91
N ASP A 412 -37.76 16.86 -15.43
CA ASP A 412 -38.59 15.70 -15.17
C ASP A 412 -37.79 14.44 -15.54
N THR A 413 -37.64 13.50 -14.59
CA THR A 413 -36.82 12.25 -14.61
C THR A 413 -35.41 12.28 -14.01
N ALA A 414 -34.90 13.41 -13.53
CA ALA A 414 -33.56 13.51 -12.91
C ALA A 414 -33.58 13.89 -11.42
N LEU A 415 -34.57 13.35 -10.70
CA LEU A 415 -34.57 13.30 -9.24
C LEU A 415 -33.67 12.16 -8.79
N PHE A 416 -32.74 12.44 -7.89
CA PHE A 416 -31.95 11.40 -7.24
C PHE A 416 -31.70 11.78 -5.78
N ASP A 417 -31.58 10.78 -4.91
CA ASP A 417 -31.39 10.97 -3.48
C ASP A 417 -30.02 10.52 -2.99
N ALA A 418 -29.55 11.11 -1.89
CA ALA A 418 -28.31 10.70 -1.24
C ALA A 418 -28.45 10.65 0.27
N ALA A 419 -28.01 9.56 0.87
CA ALA A 419 -27.74 9.49 2.30
C ALA A 419 -26.33 10.06 2.56
N VAL A 420 -26.22 11.03 3.46
CA VAL A 420 -25.00 11.82 3.69
C VAL A 420 -24.60 11.78 5.16
N LEU A 421 -23.34 11.42 5.42
CA LEU A 421 -22.76 11.50 6.76
C LEU A 421 -22.42 12.95 7.07
N MET A 422 -23.08 13.51 8.08
CA MET A 422 -22.88 14.88 8.51
C MET A 422 -21.83 14.97 9.62
N PHE A 423 -20.81 15.80 9.39
CA PHE A 423 -19.71 16.10 10.30
C PHE A 423 -18.96 14.87 10.86
N PRO A 424 -18.62 13.85 10.05
CA PRO A 424 -17.91 12.69 10.56
C PRO A 424 -16.47 13.02 10.96
N LYS A 425 -15.99 12.28 11.96
CA LYS A 425 -14.59 12.16 12.36
C LYS A 425 -14.14 10.72 12.13
N PHE A 426 -12.94 10.56 11.61
CA PHE A 426 -12.37 9.26 11.31
C PHE A 426 -10.85 9.28 11.46
N THR A 427 -10.28 8.12 11.75
CA THR A 427 -8.84 7.92 11.84
C THR A 427 -8.33 7.11 10.67
N THR A 428 -7.18 7.49 10.13
CA THR A 428 -6.49 6.76 9.05
C THR A 428 -4.98 6.82 9.26
N ARG A 429 -4.29 5.79 8.79
CA ARG A 429 -2.83 5.70 8.78
C ARG A 429 -2.29 5.73 7.36
N ILE A 430 -1.27 6.57 7.14
CA ILE A 430 -0.39 6.53 5.97
C ILE A 430 0.92 5.86 6.39
N LEU A 431 1.38 4.89 5.60
CA LEU A 431 2.71 4.29 5.76
C LEU A 431 3.49 4.50 4.45
N LEU A 432 4.68 5.09 4.59
CA LEU A 432 5.65 5.20 3.51
C LEU A 432 6.80 4.23 3.72
N GLU A 433 7.21 3.55 2.65
CA GLU A 433 8.33 2.62 2.62
C GLU A 433 9.49 3.21 1.83
N HIS A 434 10.66 3.29 2.45
CA HIS A 434 11.86 3.94 1.94
C HIS A 434 11.58 5.32 1.30
N PRO A 435 10.90 6.25 2.00
CA PRO A 435 10.58 7.53 1.41
C PRO A 435 11.82 8.39 1.23
N MET A 436 11.93 9.02 0.07
CA MET A 436 12.91 10.07 -0.19
C MET A 436 12.42 11.41 0.38
N ASP A 437 13.34 12.33 0.68
CA ASP A 437 13.00 13.65 1.23
C ASP A 437 12.03 14.45 0.36
N TRP A 438 12.15 14.33 -0.98
CA TRP A 438 11.23 15.01 -1.90
C TRP A 438 9.79 14.47 -1.83
N GLU A 439 9.63 13.17 -1.55
CA GLU A 439 8.31 12.53 -1.40
C GLU A 439 7.63 13.03 -0.13
N LEU A 440 8.40 13.16 0.96
CA LEU A 440 7.95 13.75 2.21
C LEU A 440 7.59 15.23 2.03
N GLY A 441 8.37 15.99 1.26
CA GLY A 441 8.08 17.40 0.96
C GLY A 441 6.78 17.57 0.19
N TRP A 442 6.55 16.68 -0.77
CA TRP A 442 5.33 16.69 -1.55
C TRP A 442 4.10 16.33 -0.71
N LEU A 443 4.19 15.28 0.10
CA LEU A 443 3.13 14.89 1.03
C LEU A 443 2.85 15.99 2.06
N LEU A 444 3.89 16.66 2.56
CA LEU A 444 3.76 17.75 3.54
C LEU A 444 2.94 18.93 2.98
N LEU A 445 3.13 19.29 1.70
CA LEU A 445 2.30 20.30 1.04
C LEU A 445 0.85 19.86 0.87
N VAL A 446 0.61 18.57 0.60
CA VAL A 446 -0.76 18.04 0.51
C VAL A 446 -1.44 18.07 1.88
N ILE A 447 -0.74 17.69 2.95
CA ILE A 447 -1.28 17.73 4.32
C ILE A 447 -1.55 19.17 4.76
N ARG A 448 -0.69 20.13 4.41
CA ARG A 448 -0.95 21.55 4.61
C ARG A 448 -2.29 21.96 3.99
N ASP A 449 -2.53 21.56 2.75
CA ASP A 449 -3.77 21.90 2.05
C ASP A 449 -5.01 21.23 2.70
N ILE A 450 -4.86 20.08 3.37
CA ILE A 450 -5.93 19.49 4.21
C ILE A 450 -6.19 20.37 5.43
N GLN A 451 -5.14 20.84 6.10
CA GLN A 451 -5.26 21.73 7.24
C GLN A 451 -5.95 23.05 6.86
N ASP A 452 -5.63 23.60 5.69
CA ASP A 452 -6.27 24.79 5.14
C ASP A 452 -7.72 24.54 4.65
N GLY A 453 -8.16 23.28 4.62
CA GLY A 453 -9.49 22.88 4.19
C GLY A 453 -9.70 23.03 2.69
N LEU A 454 -8.66 22.79 1.88
CA LEU A 454 -8.68 22.89 0.42
C LEU A 454 -8.99 21.55 -0.25
N LEU A 455 -8.89 20.44 0.48
CA LEU A 455 -9.15 19.10 -0.04
C LEU A 455 -10.56 18.63 0.31
N SER A 456 -11.14 17.89 -0.63
CA SER A 456 -12.40 17.20 -0.44
C SER A 456 -12.35 15.75 -0.92
N VAL A 457 -13.01 14.87 -0.18
CA VAL A 457 -13.14 13.43 -0.47
C VAL A 457 -14.59 13.05 -0.77
N GLY A 458 -14.80 12.05 -1.62
CA GLY A 458 -16.14 11.53 -1.92
C GLY A 458 -16.91 12.32 -2.98
N TRP A 459 -18.20 11.98 -3.09
CA TRP A 459 -19.16 12.54 -4.01
C TRP A 459 -19.66 13.91 -3.53
N GLY A 460 -20.08 14.76 -4.47
CA GLY A 460 -20.73 16.04 -4.15
C GLY A 460 -19.77 17.19 -3.81
N LYS A 461 -18.50 17.11 -4.22
CA LYS A 461 -17.49 18.16 -3.98
C LYS A 461 -17.94 19.56 -4.43
N SER A 462 -18.60 19.65 -5.60
CA SER A 462 -19.17 20.91 -6.12
C SER A 462 -20.38 21.42 -5.33
N LYS A 463 -20.96 20.57 -4.47
CA LYS A 463 -22.06 20.91 -3.55
C LYS A 463 -21.55 21.26 -2.14
N GLY A 464 -20.23 21.36 -1.96
CA GLY A 464 -19.60 21.64 -0.67
C GLY A 464 -19.37 20.42 0.22
N PHE A 465 -19.62 19.20 -0.27
CA PHE A 465 -19.40 17.98 0.50
C PHE A 465 -17.94 17.52 0.49
N GLY A 466 -17.57 16.83 1.57
CA GLY A 466 -16.32 16.09 1.71
C GLY A 466 -15.12 16.91 2.16
N ARG A 467 -15.31 18.18 2.52
CA ARG A 467 -14.22 19.10 2.88
C ARG A 467 -13.50 18.63 4.15
N LEU A 468 -12.23 18.25 4.02
CA LEU A 468 -11.46 17.69 5.13
C LEU A 468 -10.82 18.77 6.00
N ARG A 469 -10.62 18.42 7.27
CA ARG A 469 -9.77 19.13 8.24
C ARG A 469 -8.91 18.14 8.99
N LEU A 470 -7.68 18.56 9.29
CA LEU A 470 -6.76 17.81 10.14
C LEU A 470 -7.01 18.18 11.61
N GLU A 471 -7.42 17.21 12.42
CA GLU A 471 -7.65 17.38 13.86
C GLU A 471 -6.38 17.07 14.65
N LYS A 472 -5.78 15.90 14.39
CA LYS A 472 -4.54 15.45 15.02
C LYS A 472 -3.66 14.71 14.02
N MET A 473 -2.35 14.80 14.24
CA MET A 473 -1.36 14.05 13.46
C MET A 473 -0.23 13.59 14.36
N ARG A 474 0.14 12.31 14.25
CA ARG A 474 1.40 11.79 14.79
C ARG A 474 2.24 11.23 13.66
N VAL A 475 3.53 11.58 13.64
CA VAL A 475 4.49 11.08 12.65
C VAL A 475 5.65 10.40 13.36
N ARG A 476 6.01 9.21 12.90
CA ARG A 476 7.18 8.46 13.38
C ARG A 476 8.07 8.09 12.22
N GLU A 477 9.34 8.39 12.33
CA GLU A 477 10.36 7.93 11.38
C GLU A 477 11.13 6.77 11.98
N LEU A 478 11.06 5.62 11.31
CA LEU A 478 11.80 4.42 11.66
C LEU A 478 13.05 4.32 10.80
N TRP A 479 14.18 4.13 11.48
CA TRP A 479 15.51 4.07 10.87
C TRP A 479 16.19 2.75 11.20
N THR A 480 17.13 2.33 10.34
CA THR A 480 18.07 1.28 10.70
C THR A 480 18.91 1.68 11.90
N VAL A 481 19.41 0.69 12.62
CA VAL A 481 20.15 0.94 13.86
C VAL A 481 21.62 1.16 13.55
N ASP A 482 22.16 2.24 14.09
CA ASP A 482 23.59 2.53 14.02
C ASP A 482 24.39 1.52 14.88
N LYS A 483 25.56 1.07 14.41
CA LYS A 483 26.45 0.19 15.20
C LYS A 483 26.83 0.79 16.56
N SER A 484 26.85 2.11 16.67
CA SER A 484 27.18 2.83 17.91
C SER A 484 26.02 2.97 18.88
N GLU A 485 24.78 2.69 18.45
CA GLU A 485 23.60 2.80 19.31
C GLU A 485 23.43 1.56 20.22
N PRO A 486 23.12 1.76 21.52
CA PRO A 486 22.92 0.65 22.43
C PRO A 486 21.64 -0.12 22.10
N ILE A 487 21.64 -1.42 22.41
CA ILE A 487 20.50 -2.32 22.18
C ILE A 487 19.21 -1.82 22.87
N SER A 488 19.31 -1.02 23.93
CA SER A 488 18.19 -0.44 24.68
C SER A 488 17.54 0.81 24.06
N ALA A 489 17.87 1.19 22.83
CA ALA A 489 17.19 2.29 22.13
C ALA A 489 15.67 2.05 22.03
N ARG A 490 14.87 3.11 21.81
CA ARG A 490 13.41 3.02 21.67
C ARG A 490 13.06 2.30 20.36
N ARG A 491 13.04 0.96 20.43
CA ARG A 491 12.82 0.06 19.29
C ARG A 491 11.35 -0.04 18.93
N ASN A 492 11.12 -0.31 17.66
CA ASN A 492 9.86 -0.77 17.11
C ASN A 492 10.18 -1.89 16.12
N GLY A 493 10.14 -3.14 16.59
CA GLY A 493 10.74 -4.29 15.91
C GLY A 493 12.27 -4.18 15.83
N VAL A 494 12.84 -4.38 14.64
CA VAL A 494 14.29 -4.29 14.40
C VAL A 494 14.77 -2.86 14.10
N PHE A 495 13.86 -1.89 14.02
CA PHE A 495 14.16 -0.47 13.74
C PHE A 495 14.13 0.41 15.00
N VAL A 496 14.76 1.57 14.91
CA VAL A 496 14.74 2.60 15.96
C VAL A 496 13.88 3.79 15.53
N VAL A 497 13.09 4.32 16.47
CA VAL A 497 12.34 5.57 16.25
C VAL A 497 13.28 6.75 16.47
N LYS A 498 13.70 7.42 15.39
CA LYS A 498 14.66 8.53 15.45
C LYS A 498 13.97 9.88 15.63
N ASN A 499 12.91 10.12 14.86
CA ASN A 499 12.11 11.35 14.92
C ASN A 499 10.65 10.99 15.22
N GLU A 500 10.03 11.74 16.14
CA GLU A 500 8.60 11.65 16.45
C GLU A 500 8.01 13.05 16.57
N TYR A 501 6.93 13.30 15.84
CA TYR A 501 6.19 14.55 15.84
C TYR A 501 4.74 14.28 16.24
N ASP A 502 4.20 15.11 17.13
CA ASP A 502 2.84 15.02 17.69
C ASP A 502 1.87 16.05 17.10
N SER A 503 2.34 16.89 16.18
CA SER A 503 1.53 17.88 15.49
C SER A 503 2.14 18.26 14.14
N PHE A 504 1.28 18.69 13.20
CA PHE A 504 1.72 19.20 11.90
C PHE A 504 2.58 20.45 12.03
N THR A 505 2.20 21.39 12.88
CA THR A 505 2.95 22.64 13.08
C THR A 505 4.40 22.39 13.48
N ARG A 506 4.64 21.42 14.37
CA ARG A 506 6.00 21.07 14.80
C ARG A 506 6.80 20.44 13.66
N LEU A 507 6.23 19.43 12.99
CA LEU A 507 6.86 18.82 11.82
C LEU A 507 7.18 19.87 10.73
N TRP A 508 6.24 20.78 10.46
CA TRP A 508 6.40 21.85 9.48
C TRP A 508 7.57 22.76 9.86
N ASN A 509 7.61 23.25 11.09
CA ASN A 509 8.67 24.16 11.52
C ASN A 509 10.05 23.50 11.49
N ASP A 510 10.14 22.22 11.90
CA ASP A 510 11.41 21.52 12.03
C ASP A 510 11.93 21.03 10.68
N MET A 511 11.05 20.52 9.79
CA MET A 511 11.46 19.74 8.60
C MET A 511 11.04 20.32 7.26
N SER A 512 10.11 21.30 7.20
CA SER A 512 9.61 21.79 5.90
C SER A 512 10.72 22.32 5.00
N SER A 513 11.66 23.10 5.53
CA SER A 513 12.78 23.62 4.74
C SER A 513 13.59 22.51 4.08
N LEU A 514 13.90 21.43 4.81
CA LEU A 514 14.65 20.29 4.27
C LEU A 514 13.86 19.60 3.15
N TYR A 515 12.62 19.22 3.44
CA TYR A 515 11.79 18.43 2.52
C TYR A 515 11.34 19.21 1.29
N LEU A 516 11.01 20.50 1.45
CA LEU A 516 10.62 21.35 0.32
C LEU A 516 11.82 21.69 -0.58
N ASN A 517 13.02 21.85 -0.04
CA ASN A 517 14.22 22.01 -0.84
C ASN A 517 14.52 20.73 -1.65
N ALA A 518 14.39 19.55 -1.04
CA ALA A 518 14.53 18.29 -1.75
C ALA A 518 13.47 18.15 -2.86
N LEU A 519 12.22 18.54 -2.61
CA LEU A 519 11.17 18.57 -3.63
C LEU A 519 11.50 19.52 -4.78
N HIS A 520 11.96 20.74 -4.49
CA HIS A 520 12.38 21.69 -5.52
C HIS A 520 13.52 21.14 -6.38
N GLN A 521 14.52 20.50 -5.75
CA GLN A 521 15.62 19.87 -6.47
C GLN A 521 15.15 18.72 -7.36
N ALA A 522 14.29 17.84 -6.83
CA ALA A 522 13.71 16.73 -7.59
C ALA A 522 12.91 17.23 -8.79
N LEU A 523 12.06 18.26 -8.62
CA LEU A 523 11.30 18.87 -9.71
C LEU A 523 12.20 19.54 -10.76
N SER A 524 13.29 20.19 -10.32
CA SER A 524 14.20 20.90 -11.23
C SER A 524 15.11 19.95 -12.01
N ALA A 525 15.53 18.85 -11.38
CA ALA A 525 16.37 17.83 -12.00
C ALA A 525 15.56 16.81 -12.82
N HIS A 526 14.22 16.82 -12.72
CA HIS A 526 13.38 15.87 -13.43
C HIS A 526 13.32 16.21 -14.92
N GLU A 527 13.92 15.35 -15.73
CA GLU A 527 13.73 15.33 -17.18
C GLU A 527 12.83 14.16 -17.52
N TRP A 528 11.63 14.45 -17.99
CA TRP A 528 10.68 13.43 -18.44
C TRP A 528 9.89 13.95 -19.62
N LYS A 529 10.23 13.46 -20.81
CA LYS A 529 9.55 13.85 -22.05
C LYS A 529 8.15 13.25 -22.10
N LEU A 530 7.11 14.06 -21.86
CA LEU A 530 5.82 13.79 -22.49
C LEU A 530 6.08 13.79 -23.99
N ARG A 531 5.91 12.63 -24.62
CA ARG A 531 5.90 12.59 -26.07
C ARG A 531 4.64 13.40 -26.51
N ASN A 532 4.87 14.48 -27.24
CA ASN A 532 3.90 15.33 -27.94
C ASN A 532 2.73 15.95 -27.15
N GLY A 533 2.94 17.16 -26.64
CA GLY A 533 2.10 18.30 -27.06
C GLY A 533 0.80 18.65 -26.32
N THR A 534 0.23 17.79 -25.46
CA THR A 534 -1.03 18.16 -24.77
C THR A 534 -1.07 17.75 -23.29
N ASP A 535 -1.29 18.73 -22.41
CA ASP A 535 -1.70 18.47 -21.03
C ASP A 535 -3.23 18.35 -20.96
N SER A 536 -3.69 17.11 -20.93
CA SER A 536 -5.11 16.75 -20.74
C SER A 536 -5.76 17.41 -19.50
N TYR A 537 -5.00 17.80 -18.47
CA TYR A 537 -5.55 18.35 -17.22
C TYR A 537 -6.30 19.67 -17.41
N PHE A 538 -5.92 20.47 -18.42
CA PHE A 538 -6.58 21.76 -18.70
C PHE A 538 -7.57 21.71 -19.87
N ASN A 539 -7.71 20.57 -20.53
CA ASN A 539 -8.63 20.36 -21.66
C ASN A 539 -8.48 21.41 -22.79
N ARG A 540 -7.28 21.98 -22.94
CA ARG A 540 -6.93 22.99 -23.94
C ARG A 540 -5.53 22.69 -24.46
N ARG A 541 -5.21 23.17 -25.67
CA ARG A 541 -3.79 23.36 -26.03
C ARG A 541 -3.20 24.25 -24.94
N ILE A 542 -2.06 23.87 -24.34
CA ILE A 542 -1.50 24.63 -23.22
C ILE A 542 -1.24 26.10 -23.60
N GLU A 543 -1.07 26.36 -24.90
CA GLU A 543 -1.09 27.66 -25.59
C GLU A 543 -2.25 28.58 -25.13
N ASP A 544 -3.44 28.03 -24.85
CA ASP A 544 -4.67 28.75 -24.45
C ASP A 544 -4.83 28.91 -22.93
N THR A 545 -3.94 28.31 -22.13
CA THR A 545 -3.96 28.36 -20.64
C THR A 545 -2.89 29.25 -20.02
N LEU A 546 -1.92 29.73 -20.81
CA LEU A 546 -0.82 30.56 -20.31
C LEU A 546 -1.22 32.00 -19.94
N PHE A 547 -2.50 32.38 -20.02
CA PHE A 547 -3.02 33.61 -19.42
C PHE A 547 -3.31 33.43 -17.92
N LEU A 548 -2.31 32.99 -17.16
CA LEU A 548 -2.33 32.95 -15.69
C LEU A 548 -2.09 34.34 -15.06
N SER A 549 -1.90 35.39 -15.87
CA SER A 549 -1.77 36.79 -15.41
C SER A 549 -3.02 37.31 -14.69
N ASP A 550 -4.19 36.68 -14.89
CA ASP A 550 -5.46 37.22 -14.41
C ASP A 550 -5.93 36.59 -13.10
N LEU A 551 -5.31 35.50 -12.64
CA LEU A 551 -5.71 34.79 -11.41
C LEU A 551 -4.89 35.18 -10.17
N TYR A 552 -3.74 35.83 -10.36
CA TYR A 552 -2.97 36.44 -9.28
C TYR A 552 -2.36 37.75 -9.78
N PRO A 553 -2.96 38.92 -9.48
CA PRO A 553 -2.31 40.18 -9.78
C PRO A 553 -0.97 40.20 -9.05
N LYS A 554 0.14 40.25 -9.81
CA LYS A 554 1.45 40.57 -9.25
C LYS A 554 1.29 41.87 -8.47
N GLY A 555 1.46 41.81 -7.16
CA GLY A 555 1.49 42.99 -6.31
C GLY A 555 2.53 43.95 -6.86
N GLY A 556 2.05 45.08 -7.40
CA GLY A 556 2.91 46.17 -7.82
C GLY A 556 3.63 46.71 -6.59
N SER A 557 4.96 46.63 -6.62
CA SER A 557 5.82 47.44 -5.79
C SER A 557 5.60 48.91 -6.14
N ASN A 558 5.12 49.69 -5.18
CA ASN A 558 5.41 51.12 -5.11
C ASN A 558 6.72 51.32 -4.37
#